data_AF-A0A0L8HKI5-F1
#
_entry.id   AF-A0A0L8HKI5-F1
#
_cell.length_a   1.000
_cell.length_b   1.000
_cell.length_c   1.000
_cell.angle_alpha   90.00
_cell.angle_beta   90.00
_cell.angle_gamma   90.00
#
_symmetry.space_group_name_H-M   'P 1'
#
loop_
_entity.id
_entity.type
_entity.pdbx_description
1 polymer ?
#
loop_
_entity_poly.entity_id
_entity_poly.type
_entity_poly.pdbx_seq_one_letter_code
_entity_poly.pdbx_strand_id
1 'polypeptide(L)'
;VLKDYLRELPEPLFTNVLYQMLLDALTVRLPGDPDGSAKLMLSILECLPKANQDTMTMVLNHLKKVASKSDLNKMTPENVAVCFGPVLLCPSPSTSADLDFRKHIDVLKYLLEIWPDDF
;
A
#
# COMPACT_ATOMS: atom_id res chain seq x y z
N VAL A 1 5.95 17.24 3.51
CA VAL A 1 6.86 16.67 4.53
C VAL A 1 6.79 15.14 4.58
N LEU A 2 5.77 14.48 5.17
CA LEU A 2 5.76 13.01 5.27
C LEU A 2 5.80 12.29 3.89
N LYS A 3 4.95 12.72 2.95
CA LYS A 3 4.93 12.16 1.59
C LYS A 3 6.26 12.34 0.86
N ASP A 4 6.95 13.45 1.13
CA ASP A 4 8.21 13.77 0.48
C ASP A 4 9.33 12.92 1.08
N TYR A 5 9.39 12.81 2.41
CA TYR A 5 10.30 11.89 3.11
C TYR A 5 10.19 10.45 2.60
N LEU A 6 8.97 9.92 2.46
CA LEU A 6 8.74 8.56 1.97
C LEU A 6 9.13 8.39 0.49
N ARG A 7 8.92 9.42 -0.33
CA ARG A 7 9.29 9.41 -1.76
C ARG A 7 10.80 9.52 -1.97
N GLU A 8 11.51 10.17 -1.06
CA GLU A 8 12.96 10.40 -1.12
C GLU A 8 13.78 9.25 -0.55
N LEU A 9 13.13 8.19 -0.03
CA LEU A 9 13.84 6.98 0.39
C LEU A 9 14.65 6.39 -0.79
N PRO A 10 15.86 5.85 -0.53
CA PRO A 10 16.68 5.22 -1.57
C PRO A 10 15.98 4.05 -2.28
N GLU A 11 15.07 3.37 -1.57
CA GLU A 11 14.16 2.36 -2.07
C GLU A 11 12.76 2.64 -1.51
N PRO A 12 11.66 2.34 -2.24
CA PRO A 12 10.31 2.53 -1.71
C PRO A 12 10.11 1.78 -0.40
N LEU A 13 9.20 2.29 0.45
CA LEU A 13 8.94 1.67 1.76
C LEU A 13 8.57 0.18 1.63
N PHE A 14 7.83 -0.17 0.59
CA PHE A 14 7.43 -1.55 0.32
C PHE A 14 8.51 -2.36 -0.40
N THR A 15 9.66 -1.80 -0.78
CA THR A 15 10.68 -2.45 -1.62
C THR A 15 10.17 -2.87 -3.01
N ASN A 16 11.08 -3.00 -3.96
CA ASN A 16 10.69 -3.37 -5.33
C ASN A 16 10.23 -4.83 -5.43
N VAL A 17 10.86 -5.71 -4.65
CA VAL A 17 10.58 -7.14 -4.66
C VAL A 17 9.19 -7.42 -4.09
N LEU A 18 8.87 -6.83 -2.94
CA LEU A 18 7.56 -7.03 -2.31
C LEU A 18 6.43 -6.48 -3.17
N TYR A 19 6.64 -5.32 -3.82
CA TYR A 19 5.62 -4.75 -4.70
C TYR A 19 5.23 -5.71 -5.82
N GLN A 20 6.21 -6.38 -6.44
CA GLN A 20 5.91 -7.41 -7.46
C GLN A 20 5.14 -8.58 -6.85
N MET A 21 5.53 -9.06 -5.66
CA MET A 21 4.79 -10.13 -4.97
C MET A 21 3.34 -9.75 -4.67
N LEU A 22 3.10 -8.52 -4.20
CA LEU A 22 1.75 -8.00 -3.93
C LEU A 22 0.93 -7.87 -5.22
N LEU A 23 1.56 -7.44 -6.31
CA LEU A 23 0.90 -7.34 -7.61
C LEU A 23 0.48 -8.72 -8.12
N ASP A 24 1.38 -9.69 -8.07
CA ASP A 24 1.11 -11.08 -8.47
C ASP A 24 -0.01 -11.67 -7.61
N ALA A 25 0.06 -11.48 -6.27
CA ALA A 25 -0.98 -11.91 -5.35
C ALA A 25 -2.35 -11.30 -5.67
N LEU A 26 -2.38 -10.03 -6.09
CA LEU A 26 -3.60 -9.34 -6.50
C LEU A 26 -4.26 -9.99 -7.74
N THR A 27 -3.46 -10.54 -8.66
CA THR A 27 -3.94 -11.19 -9.89
C THR A 27 -4.49 -12.61 -9.66
N VAL A 28 -4.01 -13.32 -8.66
CA VAL A 28 -4.42 -14.70 -8.34
C VAL A 28 -5.50 -14.78 -7.26
N ARG A 29 -6.04 -13.63 -6.83
CA ARG A 29 -7.14 -13.57 -5.86
C ARG A 29 -8.32 -14.40 -6.34
N LEU A 30 -8.86 -15.18 -5.42
CA LEU A 30 -10.03 -16.03 -5.69
C LEU A 30 -11.27 -15.29 -5.18
N PRO A 31 -12.23 -14.94 -6.04
CA PRO A 31 -13.47 -14.27 -5.60
C PRO A 31 -14.27 -15.07 -4.56
N GLY A 32 -14.09 -16.39 -4.52
CA GLY A 32 -14.72 -17.29 -3.55
C GLY A 32 -13.95 -17.47 -2.24
N ASP A 33 -12.77 -16.87 -2.09
CA ASP A 33 -11.95 -16.96 -0.88
C ASP A 33 -11.31 -15.60 -0.53
N PRO A 34 -12.13 -14.63 -0.09
CA PRO A 34 -11.64 -13.31 0.32
C PRO A 34 -10.70 -13.39 1.53
N ASP A 35 -10.97 -14.29 2.48
CA ASP A 35 -10.14 -14.45 3.68
C ASP A 35 -8.75 -15.02 3.35
N GLY A 36 -8.67 -16.03 2.47
CA GLY A 36 -7.40 -16.57 1.98
C GLY A 36 -6.63 -15.53 1.17
N SER A 37 -7.32 -14.76 0.33
CA SER A 37 -6.72 -13.67 -0.44
C SER A 37 -6.16 -12.56 0.47
N ALA A 38 -6.87 -12.21 1.56
CA ALA A 38 -6.39 -11.25 2.55
C ALA A 38 -5.18 -11.79 3.33
N LYS A 39 -5.24 -13.05 3.79
CA LYS A 39 -4.12 -13.71 4.49
C LYS A 39 -2.86 -13.75 3.64
N LEU A 40 -2.97 -14.08 2.35
CA LEU A 40 -1.85 -14.08 1.41
C LEU A 40 -1.20 -12.69 1.30
N MET A 41 -2.01 -11.63 1.12
CA MET A 41 -1.48 -10.27 1.06
C MET A 41 -0.75 -9.88 2.34
N LEU A 42 -1.33 -10.17 3.50
CA LEU A 42 -0.72 -9.84 4.80
C LEU A 42 0.57 -10.63 5.05
N SER A 43 0.63 -11.92 4.69
CA SER A 43 1.84 -12.72 4.85
C SER A 43 2.99 -12.24 3.96
N ILE A 44 2.68 -11.69 2.78
CA ILE A 44 3.71 -11.07 1.92
C ILE A 44 4.36 -9.89 2.65
N LEU A 45 3.61 -9.09 3.39
CA LEU A 45 4.15 -7.94 4.13
C LEU A 45 5.13 -8.33 5.23
N GLU A 46 4.99 -9.53 5.80
CA GLU A 46 5.91 -10.08 6.80
C GLU A 46 7.32 -10.35 6.22
N CYS A 47 7.47 -10.41 4.89
CA CYS A 47 8.75 -10.56 4.21
C CYS A 47 9.58 -9.27 4.15
N LEU A 48 9.02 -8.11 4.53
CA LEU A 48 9.76 -6.85 4.55
C LEU A 48 10.89 -6.88 5.60
N PRO A 49 11.97 -6.11 5.42
CA PRO A 49 12.91 -5.85 6.51
C PRO A 49 12.21 -5.23 7.72
N LYS A 50 12.68 -5.53 8.94
CA LYS A 50 12.03 -5.11 10.19
C LYS A 50 11.75 -3.60 10.26
N ALA A 51 12.70 -2.76 9.85
CA ALA A 51 12.52 -1.31 9.84
C ALA A 51 11.40 -0.85 8.88
N ASN A 52 11.30 -1.50 7.70
CA ASN A 52 10.23 -1.26 6.74
C ASN A 52 8.89 -1.71 7.29
N GLN A 53 8.81 -2.88 7.93
CA GLN A 53 7.58 -3.36 8.58
C GLN A 53 7.07 -2.38 9.63
N ASP A 54 7.95 -1.95 10.54
CA ASP A 54 7.56 -1.05 11.64
C ASP A 54 7.04 0.29 11.10
N THR A 55 7.72 0.84 10.08
CA THR A 55 7.31 2.08 9.42
C THR A 55 6.01 1.90 8.62
N MET A 56 5.90 0.82 7.85
CA MET A 56 4.72 0.48 7.05
C MET A 56 3.49 0.33 7.94
N THR A 57 3.59 -0.41 9.04
CA THR A 57 2.47 -0.59 9.99
C THR A 57 1.98 0.74 10.52
N MET A 58 2.88 1.63 10.96
CA MET A 58 2.50 2.97 11.43
C MET A 58 1.81 3.80 10.34
N VAL A 59 2.32 3.75 9.11
CA VAL A 59 1.73 4.46 7.97
C VAL A 59 0.34 3.88 7.63
N LEU A 60 0.21 2.57 7.47
CA LEU A 60 -1.06 1.93 7.09
C LEU A 60 -2.13 2.10 8.18
N ASN A 61 -1.78 2.00 9.47
CA ASN A 61 -2.68 2.32 10.57
C ASN A 61 -3.22 3.75 10.46
N HIS A 62 -2.33 4.71 10.19
CA HIS A 62 -2.73 6.11 10.02
C HIS A 62 -3.63 6.30 8.80
N LEU A 63 -3.25 5.74 7.65
CA LEU A 63 -4.03 5.85 6.40
C LEU A 63 -5.41 5.21 6.53
N LYS A 64 -5.51 4.04 7.19
CA LYS A 64 -6.78 3.39 7.53
C LYS A 64 -7.67 4.29 8.38
N LYS A 65 -7.11 4.92 9.41
CA LYS A 65 -7.81 5.87 10.28
C LYS A 65 -8.27 7.14 9.54
N VAL A 66 -7.51 7.60 8.55
CA VAL A 66 -7.94 8.69 7.67
C VAL A 66 -9.12 8.24 6.80
N ALA A 67 -9.01 7.06 6.20
CA ALA A 67 -10.04 6.50 5.33
C ALA A 67 -11.36 6.19 6.07
N SER A 68 -11.29 5.74 7.34
CA SER A 68 -12.48 5.48 8.17
C SER A 68 -13.26 6.75 8.53
N LYS A 69 -12.67 7.93 8.37
CA LYS A 69 -13.31 9.24 8.55
C LYS A 69 -13.73 9.89 7.23
N SER A 70 -13.87 9.11 6.16
CA SER A 70 -14.20 9.59 4.81
C SER A 70 -15.49 10.41 4.74
N ASP A 71 -16.48 10.16 5.59
CA ASP A 71 -17.69 10.99 5.67
C ASP A 71 -17.40 12.45 6.00
N LEU A 72 -16.36 12.71 6.80
CA LEU A 72 -15.95 14.03 7.25
C LEU A 72 -14.87 14.65 6.34
N ASN A 73 -13.81 13.89 6.02
CA ASN A 73 -12.64 14.41 5.31
C ASN A 73 -12.66 14.12 3.79
N LYS A 74 -13.65 13.38 3.30
CA LYS A 74 -13.82 12.97 1.89
C LYS A 74 -12.68 12.12 1.32
N MET A 75 -11.80 11.61 2.17
CA MET A 75 -10.71 10.71 1.80
C MET A 75 -11.18 9.26 1.90
N THR A 76 -11.81 8.74 0.84
CA THR A 76 -12.12 7.30 0.73
C THR A 76 -10.83 6.47 0.61
N PRO A 77 -10.87 5.13 0.82
CA PRO A 77 -9.71 4.27 0.54
C PRO A 77 -9.11 4.48 -0.86
N GLU A 78 -9.95 4.68 -1.88
CA GLU A 78 -9.50 5.03 -3.24
C GLU A 78 -8.73 6.37 -3.25
N ASN A 79 -9.29 7.43 -2.66
CA ASN A 79 -8.64 8.75 -2.66
C ASN A 79 -7.30 8.74 -1.88
N VAL A 80 -7.24 7.98 -0.78
CA VAL A 80 -6.01 7.75 -0.04
C VAL A 80 -5.00 6.97 -0.90
N ALA A 81 -5.45 5.92 -1.59
CA ALA A 81 -4.59 5.12 -2.45
C ALA A 81 -4.04 5.91 -3.66
N VAL A 82 -4.85 6.77 -4.28
CA VAL A 82 -4.39 7.73 -5.32
C VAL A 82 -3.28 8.63 -4.79
N CYS A 83 -3.41 9.09 -3.55
CA CYS A 83 -2.44 9.99 -2.92
C CYS A 83 -1.13 9.31 -2.48
N PHE A 84 -1.17 8.04 -2.08
CA PHE A 84 -0.07 7.36 -1.40
C PHE A 84 0.48 6.15 -2.15
N GLY A 85 -0.26 5.56 -3.09
CA GLY A 85 0.17 4.40 -3.88
C GLY A 85 1.49 4.67 -4.60
N PRO A 86 1.60 5.76 -5.39
CA PRO A 86 2.86 6.16 -6.02
C PRO A 86 3.98 6.44 -5.01
N VAL A 87 3.65 6.97 -3.83
CA VAL A 87 4.64 7.37 -2.82
C VAL A 87 5.25 6.16 -2.11
N LEU A 88 4.44 5.13 -1.86
CA LEU A 88 4.84 3.98 -1.04
C LEU A 88 5.44 2.83 -1.86
N LEU A 89 5.03 2.69 -3.12
CA LEU A 89 5.26 1.49 -3.92
C LEU A 89 6.12 1.72 -5.18
N CYS A 90 6.35 2.97 -5.63
CA CYS A 90 7.05 3.24 -6.89
C CYS A 90 8.57 3.44 -6.71
N PRO A 91 9.43 2.69 -7.45
CA PRO A 91 10.88 2.93 -7.48
C PRO A 91 11.26 4.25 -8.16
N SER A 92 11.41 5.30 -7.37
CA SER A 92 12.02 6.59 -7.72
C SER A 92 11.31 7.47 -8.79
N PRO A 93 11.31 8.81 -8.62
CA PRO A 93 10.77 9.76 -9.60
C PRO A 93 11.56 9.89 -10.91
N SER A 94 12.77 9.31 -11.03
CA SER A 94 13.58 9.42 -12.26
C SER A 94 13.01 8.67 -13.47
N THR A 95 12.01 7.81 -13.27
CA THR A 95 11.38 6.99 -14.31
C THR A 95 9.96 7.48 -14.63
N SER A 96 9.56 8.68 -14.16
CA SER A 96 8.16 9.10 -13.97
C SER A 96 7.39 9.57 -15.22
N ALA A 97 7.99 9.63 -16.41
CA ALA A 97 7.33 10.25 -17.56
C ALA A 97 6.20 9.39 -18.18
N ASP A 98 6.21 8.06 -17.98
CA ASP A 98 5.26 7.12 -18.59
C ASP A 98 4.66 6.09 -17.61
N LEU A 99 4.82 6.29 -16.29
CA LEU A 99 4.36 5.31 -15.31
C LEU A 99 2.86 5.42 -15.06
N ASP A 100 2.12 4.41 -15.52
CA ASP A 100 0.77 4.14 -15.05
C ASP A 100 0.80 3.67 -13.59
N PHE A 101 0.34 4.55 -12.69
CA PHE A 101 0.25 4.25 -11.27
C PHE A 101 -0.95 3.40 -10.89
N ARG A 102 -1.83 3.02 -11.83
CA ARG A 102 -3.08 2.31 -11.53
C ARG A 102 -2.84 1.06 -10.68
N LYS A 103 -1.84 0.27 -11.02
CA LYS A 103 -1.46 -0.94 -10.26
C LYS A 103 -1.03 -0.63 -8.83
N HIS A 104 -0.24 0.43 -8.61
CA HIS A 104 0.19 0.86 -7.28
C HIS A 104 -1.00 1.33 -6.44
N ILE A 105 -1.94 2.03 -7.07
CA ILE A 105 -3.18 2.49 -6.43
C ILE A 105 -4.04 1.28 -6.05
N ASP A 106 -4.24 0.32 -6.95
CA ASP A 106 -5.06 -0.86 -6.71
C ASP A 106 -4.50 -1.75 -5.59
N VAL A 107 -3.17 -1.92 -5.54
CA VAL A 107 -2.49 -2.65 -4.45
C VAL A 107 -2.72 -1.94 -3.11
N LEU A 108 -2.44 -0.64 -3.02
CA LEU A 108 -2.58 0.08 -1.75
C LEU A 108 -4.04 0.16 -1.30
N LYS A 109 -4.98 0.36 -2.23
CA LYS A 109 -6.40 0.36 -1.92
C LYS A 109 -6.81 -0.97 -1.30
N TYR A 110 -6.45 -2.09 -1.94
CA TYR A 110 -6.82 -3.41 -1.43
C TYR A 110 -6.20 -3.67 -0.06
N LEU A 111 -4.94 -3.28 0.15
CA LEU A 111 -4.31 -3.33 1.46
C LEU A 111 -5.10 -2.56 2.51
N LEU A 112 -5.55 -1.33 2.22
CA LEU A 112 -6.37 -0.53 3.16
C LEU A 112 -7.75 -1.14 3.43
N GLU A 113 -8.34 -1.82 2.46
CA GLU A 113 -9.62 -2.51 2.62
C GLU A 113 -9.52 -3.69 3.59
N ILE A 114 -8.45 -4.50 3.46
CA ILE A 114 -8.21 -5.68 4.31
C ILE A 114 -7.43 -5.36 5.60
N TRP A 115 -6.87 -4.15 5.73
CA TRP A 115 -6.05 -3.78 6.89
C TRP A 115 -6.89 -3.83 8.18
N PRO A 116 -6.39 -4.48 9.25
CA PRO A 116 -7.12 -4.55 10.52
C PRO A 116 -7.33 -3.16 11.11
N ASP A 117 -8.45 -2.98 11.81
CA ASP A 117 -8.80 -1.71 12.46
C ASP A 117 -8.04 -1.49 13.79
N ASP A 118 -7.35 -2.51 14.32
CA ASP A 118 -6.73 -2.51 15.65
C ASP A 118 -5.21 -2.72 15.61
N PHE A 119 -4.45 -1.68 16.02
CA PHE A 119 -3.13 -1.73 16.68
C PHE A 119 -2.93 -0.48 17.54
#